data_AF-A0A368NQG4-F1
#
_entry.id   AF-A0A368NQG4-F1
#
_cell.length_a   1.000
_cell.length_b   1.000
_cell.length_c   1.000
_cell.angle_alpha   90.00
_cell.angle_beta   90.00
_cell.angle_gamma   90.00
#
_symmetry.space_group_name_H-M   'P 1'
#
loop_
_entity.id
_entity.type
_entity.pdbx_description
1 polymer ?
#
loop_
_entity_poly.entity_id
_entity_poly.type
_entity_poly.pdbx_seq_one_letter_code
_entity_poly.pdbx_strand_id
1 'polypeptide(L)'
;MVAFAASCILSSSAFATNTPCSGKKGGVDHCQGSTFICRDGSVSGSKKSCQAAMGGLGILGPGAEEMEPTSSTSCSCRTGSYCTGPRGGHYCITDDGSKSYLRH
;
A
#
# COMPACT_ATOMS: atom_id res chain seq x y z
N MET A 1 -39.36 25.38 -33.37
CA MET A 1 -39.00 24.94 -32.02
C MET A 1 -37.82 23.98 -32.13
N VAL A 2 -36.59 24.48 -32.24
CA VAL A 2 -35.37 23.65 -32.17
C VAL A 2 -34.31 24.48 -31.44
N ALA A 3 -34.19 24.28 -30.13
CA ALA A 3 -33.12 24.86 -29.34
C ALA A 3 -31.93 23.89 -29.37
N PHE A 4 -30.82 24.31 -29.97
CA PHE A 4 -29.56 23.58 -29.95
C PHE A 4 -29.03 23.55 -28.51
N ALA A 5 -29.21 22.41 -27.83
CA ALA A 5 -28.65 22.17 -26.52
C ALA A 5 -27.14 21.96 -26.64
N ALA A 6 -26.35 22.99 -26.33
CA ALA A 6 -24.91 22.91 -26.19
C ALA A 6 -24.57 22.04 -24.98
N SER A 7 -24.33 20.75 -25.24
CA SER A 7 -23.89 19.78 -24.23
C SER A 7 -22.41 19.98 -23.95
N CYS A 8 -22.09 20.73 -22.90
CA CYS A 8 -20.72 20.86 -22.39
C CYS A 8 -20.28 19.51 -21.84
N ILE A 9 -19.32 18.87 -22.51
CA ILE A 9 -18.66 17.65 -22.03
C ILE A 9 -17.71 18.08 -20.90
N LEU A 10 -18.17 17.99 -19.65
CA LEU A 10 -17.29 18.13 -18.49
C LEU A 10 -16.31 16.96 -18.50
N SER A 11 -15.06 17.24 -18.88
CA SER A 11 -13.96 16.30 -18.78
C SER A 11 -13.66 16.06 -17.29
N SER A 12 -14.06 14.90 -16.78
CA SER A 12 -13.68 14.44 -15.45
C SER A 12 -12.15 14.36 -15.38
N SER A 13 -11.54 15.34 -14.72
CA SER A 13 -10.13 15.26 -14.35
C SER A 13 -9.94 14.01 -13.50
N ALA A 14 -9.26 12.98 -14.03
CA ALA A 14 -8.81 11.86 -13.23
C ALA A 14 -7.58 12.33 -12.43
N PHE A 15 -7.81 12.86 -11.23
CA PHE A 15 -6.74 13.15 -10.28
C PHE A 15 -6.22 11.81 -9.77
N ALA A 16 -5.15 11.33 -10.41
CA ALA A 16 -4.35 10.21 -9.93
C ALA A 16 -3.59 10.63 -8.66
N THR A 17 -4.32 10.86 -7.59
CA THR A 17 -3.73 10.94 -6.26
C THR A 17 -3.08 9.59 -5.99
N ASN A 18 -1.81 9.60 -5.55
CA ASN A 18 -1.08 8.42 -5.07
C ASN A 18 -1.72 7.92 -3.76
N THR A 19 -2.94 7.43 -3.88
CA THR A 19 -3.74 6.94 -2.77
C THR A 19 -3.26 5.52 -2.48
N PRO A 20 -2.76 5.26 -1.26
CA PRO A 20 -2.26 3.94 -0.91
C PRO A 20 -3.37 2.89 -1.08
N CYS A 21 -3.00 1.73 -1.62
CA CYS A 21 -3.91 0.60 -1.80
C CYS A 21 -5.17 0.87 -2.65
N SER A 22 -5.03 1.57 -3.77
CA SER A 22 -6.15 1.85 -4.69
C SER A 22 -6.52 0.70 -5.64
N GLY A 23 -7.73 0.76 -6.20
CA GLY A 23 -8.20 -0.17 -7.23
C GLY A 23 -8.40 -1.58 -6.70
N LYS A 24 -7.72 -2.57 -7.30
CA LYS A 24 -7.85 -3.99 -6.93
C LYS A 24 -7.28 -4.31 -5.54
N LYS A 25 -6.46 -3.43 -4.95
CA LYS A 25 -5.87 -3.60 -3.62
C LYS A 25 -6.89 -3.44 -2.47
N GLY A 26 -8.06 -2.86 -2.74
CA GLY A 26 -9.19 -2.84 -1.79
C GLY A 26 -9.05 -1.87 -0.61
N GLY A 27 -8.12 -0.92 -0.65
CA GLY A 27 -7.87 0.03 0.42
C GLY A 27 -6.80 -0.45 1.41
N VAL A 28 -6.41 0.47 2.31
CA VAL A 28 -5.43 0.20 3.36
C VAL A 28 -6.08 -0.69 4.42
N ASP A 29 -5.40 -1.77 4.78
CA ASP A 29 -5.77 -2.66 5.88
C ASP A 29 -5.18 -2.14 7.19
N HIS A 30 -3.85 -1.99 7.24
CA HIS A 30 -3.12 -1.43 8.38
C HIS A 30 -1.77 -0.83 7.95
N CYS A 31 -1.10 -0.15 8.88
CA CYS A 31 0.27 0.32 8.73
C CYS A 31 1.24 -0.70 9.33
N GLN A 32 2.32 -0.97 8.62
CA GLN A 32 3.49 -1.66 9.16
C GLN A 32 4.64 -0.67 9.11
N GLY A 33 4.83 0.07 10.20
CA GLY A 33 5.74 1.21 10.28
C GLY A 33 5.40 2.30 9.23
N SER A 34 6.32 2.52 8.30
CA SER A 34 6.14 3.48 7.22
C SER A 34 5.39 2.90 6.01
N THR A 35 5.24 1.58 5.94
CA THR A 35 4.65 0.86 4.82
C THR A 35 3.15 0.66 4.98
N PHE A 36 2.36 0.85 3.91
CA PHE A 36 0.92 0.52 3.94
C PHE A 36 0.70 -0.92 3.49
N ILE A 37 0.01 -1.70 4.33
CA ILE A 37 -0.51 -3.02 3.97
C ILE A 37 -1.91 -2.86 3.41
N CYS A 38 -2.13 -3.46 2.24
CA CYS A 38 -3.40 -3.44 1.55
C CYS A 38 -4.26 -4.62 1.97
N ARG A 39 -5.59 -4.52 1.79
CA ARG A 39 -6.50 -5.61 2.12
C ARG A 39 -6.24 -6.90 1.34
N ASP A 40 -5.71 -6.78 0.12
CA ASP A 40 -5.27 -7.94 -0.68
C ASP A 40 -3.98 -8.60 -0.15
N GLY A 41 -3.42 -8.11 0.94
CA GLY A 41 -2.18 -8.62 1.53
C GLY A 41 -0.92 -8.11 0.84
N SER A 42 -1.04 -7.25 -0.16
CA SER A 42 0.11 -6.65 -0.83
C SER A 42 0.60 -5.38 -0.13
N VAL A 43 1.86 -5.03 -0.43
CA VAL A 43 2.45 -3.77 0.01
C VAL A 43 2.06 -2.65 -0.96
N SER A 44 1.70 -1.48 -0.44
CA SER A 44 1.45 -0.30 -1.25
C SER A 44 2.77 0.27 -1.78
N GLY A 45 2.84 0.51 -3.09
CA GLY A 45 4.00 1.16 -3.72
C GLY A 45 4.10 2.69 -3.48
N SER A 46 3.20 3.24 -2.66
CA SER A 46 3.16 4.68 -2.37
C SER A 46 4.42 5.12 -1.62
N LYS A 47 4.92 6.32 -1.95
CA LYS A 47 6.08 6.94 -1.29
C LYS A 47 5.71 7.66 0.03
N LYS A 48 4.43 7.67 0.39
CA LYS A 48 3.98 8.29 1.63
C LYS A 48 4.33 7.36 2.80
N SER A 49 4.66 7.92 3.96
CA SER A 49 4.77 7.14 5.17
C SER A 49 3.37 6.91 5.74
N CYS A 50 3.01 5.65 5.96
CA CYS A 50 1.71 5.25 6.53
C CYS A 50 1.42 5.97 7.85
N GLN A 51 2.42 5.98 8.73
CA GLN A 51 2.37 6.68 10.01
C GLN A 51 2.16 8.20 9.88
N ALA A 52 2.79 8.84 8.88
CA ALA A 52 2.61 10.27 8.64
C ALA A 52 1.22 10.57 8.03
N ALA A 53 0.70 9.67 7.20
CA ALA A 53 -0.61 9.82 6.57
C ALA A 53 -1.79 9.55 7.52
N MET A 54 -1.62 8.63 8.48
CA MET A 54 -2.67 8.22 9.42
C MET A 54 -2.76 9.11 10.68
N GLY A 55 -1.87 10.09 10.85
CA GLY A 55 -1.95 11.09 11.91
C GLY A 55 -1.25 10.66 13.20
N GLY A 56 -0.17 11.37 13.54
CA GLY A 56 0.68 11.12 14.69
C GLY A 56 -0.01 11.31 16.04
N LEU A 57 -0.72 10.29 16.51
CA LEU A 57 -1.04 10.05 17.91
C LEU A 57 -0.27 8.82 18.41
N GLY A 58 1.06 8.97 18.44
CA GLY A 58 2.00 7.97 18.94
C GLY A 58 2.06 7.90 20.45
N ILE A 59 1.03 7.37 21.11
CA ILE A 59 1.13 6.92 22.51
C ILE A 59 0.61 5.49 22.64
N LEU A 60 1.44 4.51 22.25
CA LEU A 60 1.31 3.09 22.65
C LEU A 60 0.25 2.24 21.91
N GLY A 61 0.26 2.27 20.57
CA GLY A 61 -0.33 1.19 19.78
C GLY A 61 0.77 0.27 19.21
N PRO A 62 0.68 -1.07 19.28
CA PRO A 62 1.66 -2.00 18.70
C PRO A 62 1.69 -2.03 17.15
N GLY A 63 1.37 -0.93 16.48
CA GLY A 63 1.11 -0.85 15.03
C GLY A 63 2.12 -0.02 14.23
N ALA A 64 3.33 0.15 14.75
CA ALA A 64 4.38 0.97 14.13
C ALA A 64 5.74 0.28 14.09
N GLU A 65 5.79 -1.04 14.29
CA GLU A 65 7.02 -1.78 14.01
C GLU A 65 7.20 -1.82 12.50
N GLU A 66 8.32 -1.24 12.03
CA GLU A 66 8.74 -1.35 10.64
C GLU A 66 8.87 -2.82 10.28
N MET A 67 8.70 -3.15 9.01
CA MET A 67 8.88 -4.54 8.62
C MET A 67 10.28 -5.04 8.96
N GLU A 68 10.36 -6.27 9.46
CA GLU A 68 11.62 -6.88 9.86
C GLU A 68 12.06 -7.98 8.88
N PRO A 69 13.38 -8.13 8.66
CA PRO A 69 13.91 -9.24 7.88
C PRO A 69 13.68 -10.55 8.63
N THR A 70 13.06 -11.51 7.96
CA THR A 70 13.00 -12.88 8.49
C THR A 70 14.02 -13.77 7.78
N SER A 71 14.66 -14.64 8.58
CA SER A 71 15.49 -15.74 8.08
C SER A 71 14.66 -17.02 7.84
N SER A 72 13.36 -17.00 8.12
CA SER A 72 12.46 -18.12 7.84
C SER A 72 12.18 -18.27 6.35
N THR A 73 11.89 -19.51 5.92
CA THR A 73 11.51 -19.83 4.54
C THR A 73 10.22 -19.12 4.10
N SER A 74 9.35 -18.74 5.05
CA SER A 74 8.14 -17.96 4.79
C SER A 74 8.28 -16.53 5.33
N CYS A 75 8.02 -15.54 4.48
CA CYS A 75 7.95 -14.12 4.82
C CYS A 75 6.63 -13.56 4.29
N SER A 76 5.77 -13.08 5.19
CA SER A 76 4.42 -12.63 4.85
C SER A 76 4.27 -11.13 5.05
N CYS A 77 3.73 -10.44 4.04
CA CYS A 77 3.51 -9.00 4.11
C CYS A 77 2.58 -8.60 5.27
N ARG A 78 1.59 -9.44 5.57
CA ARG A 78 0.59 -9.22 6.62
C ARG A 78 1.15 -9.32 8.04
N THR A 79 2.23 -10.09 8.24
CA THR A 79 2.90 -10.25 9.53
C THR A 79 4.02 -9.22 9.72
N GLY A 80 4.28 -8.39 8.70
CA GLY A 80 5.38 -7.43 8.71
C GLY A 80 6.76 -8.09 8.58
N SER A 81 6.84 -9.27 7.97
CA SER A 81 8.12 -9.94 7.71
C SER A 81 8.47 -9.93 6.22
N TYR A 82 9.72 -9.62 5.90
CA TYR A 82 10.21 -9.67 4.53
C TYR A 82 11.42 -10.59 4.38
N CYS A 83 11.56 -11.15 3.18
CA CYS A 83 12.74 -11.84 2.73
C CYS A 83 13.60 -10.92 1.88
N THR A 84 14.91 -11.14 1.92
CA THR A 84 15.85 -10.52 0.99
C THR A 84 16.23 -11.53 -0.08
N GLY A 85 16.00 -11.21 -1.35
CA GLY A 85 16.35 -12.07 -2.46
C GLY A 85 17.87 -12.13 -2.72
N PRO A 86 18.34 -13.03 -3.58
CA PRO A 86 19.76 -13.17 -3.93
C PRO A 86 20.37 -11.92 -4.60
N ARG A 87 19.51 -11.00 -5.09
CA ARG A 87 19.89 -9.70 -5.67
C ARG A 87 19.79 -8.55 -4.66
N GLY A 88 19.59 -8.83 -3.37
CA GLY A 88 19.42 -7.81 -2.33
C GLY A 88 18.06 -7.11 -2.32
N GLY A 89 17.11 -7.52 -3.18
CA GLY A 89 15.77 -6.94 -3.21
C GLY A 89 14.90 -7.48 -2.07
N HIS A 90 14.27 -6.57 -1.31
CA HIS A 90 13.34 -6.93 -0.24
C HIS A 90 11.96 -7.26 -0.82
N TYR A 91 11.41 -8.40 -0.42
CA TYR A 91 10.08 -8.85 -0.84
C TYR A 91 9.36 -9.59 0.28
N CYS A 92 8.05 -9.59 0.23
CA CYS A 92 7.19 -10.37 1.11
C CYS A 92 6.14 -11.10 0.26
N ILE A 93 5.55 -12.16 0.83
CA ILE A 93 4.51 -12.96 0.20
C ILE A 93 3.13 -12.41 0.65
N THR A 94 2.24 -12.18 -0.32
CA THR A 94 0.84 -11.80 -0.06
C THR A 94 0.01 -13.04 0.28
N ASP A 95 -1.22 -12.86 0.78
CA ASP A 95 -2.10 -13.99 1.11
C ASP A 95 -2.43 -14.88 -0.11
N ASP A 96 -2.40 -14.30 -1.31
CA ASP A 96 -2.59 -14.97 -2.60
C ASP A 96 -1.35 -15.78 -3.05
N GLY A 97 -0.26 -15.77 -2.26
CA GLY A 97 1.00 -16.42 -2.60
C GLY A 97 1.88 -15.64 -3.59
N SER A 98 1.47 -14.43 -3.95
CA SER A 98 2.22 -13.56 -4.87
C SER A 98 3.34 -12.81 -4.14
N LYS A 99 4.44 -12.52 -4.84
CA LYS A 99 5.54 -11.71 -4.29
C LYS A 99 5.24 -10.23 -4.43
N SER A 100 5.22 -9.50 -3.31
CA SER A 100 5.22 -8.04 -3.28
C SER A 100 6.59 -7.53 -2.89
N TYR A 101 7.12 -6.58 -3.66
CA TYR A 101 8.42 -5.98 -3.38
C TYR A 101 8.27 -4.75 -2.49
N LEU A 102 9.16 -4.67 -1.52
CA LEU A 102 9.28 -3.53 -0.62
C LEU A 102 10.19 -2.48 -1.23
N ARG A 103 9.93 -1.23 -0.89
CA ARG A 103 10.78 -0.10 -1.26
C ARG A 103 11.62 0.25 -0.04
N HIS A 104 12.91 -0.08 -0.07
CA HIS A 104 13.93 0.44 0.81
C HIS A 104 14.56 1.68 0.15
#